data_AF-A0A4Q2XXX7-F1
#
_entry.id   AF-A0A4Q2XXX7-F1
#
_cell.length_a   1.000
_cell.length_b   1.000
_cell.length_c   1.000
_cell.angle_alpha   90.00
_cell.angle_beta   90.00
_cell.angle_gamma   90.00
#
_symmetry.space_group_name_H-M   'P 1'
#
loop_
_entity.id
_entity.type
_entity.pdbx_description
1 polymer ?
#
loop_
_entity_poly.entity_id
_entity_poly.type
_entity_poly.pdbx_seq_one_letter_code
_entity_poly.pdbx_strand_id
1 'polypeptide(L)' 'MSLVLHGHLFSSYTWKALIALYANGTKFEFAELELRAVRVK' A
#
# COMPACT_ATOMS: atom_id res chain seq x y z
N MET A 1 -10.15 3.76 15.72
CA MET A 1 -9.14 4.14 14.73
C MET A 1 -8.98 2.97 13.76
N SER A 2 -9.17 3.16 12.46
CA SER A 2 -8.95 2.14 11.43
C SER A 2 -7.54 2.26 10.87
N LEU A 3 -6.92 1.12 10.57
CA LEU A 3 -5.61 1.07 9.91
C LEU A 3 -5.80 1.38 8.42
N VAL A 4 -5.00 2.30 7.87
CA VAL A 4 -5.00 2.62 6.43
C VAL A 4 -3.63 2.31 5.85
N LEU A 5 -3.58 1.50 4.78
CA LEU A 5 -2.37 1.21 4.03
C LEU A 5 -2.33 2.09 2.77
N HIS A 6 -1.40 3.03 2.75
CA HIS A 6 -1.11 3.85 1.56
C HIS A 6 0.00 3.18 0.74
N GLY A 7 -0.23 2.95 -0.55
CA GLY A 7 0.77 2.31 -1.40
C GLY A 7 0.43 2.28 -2.88
N HIS A 8 1.36 1.80 -3.69
CA HIS A 8 1.18 1.61 -5.12
C HIS A 8 1.05 0.11 -5.42
N LEU A 9 0.07 -0.31 -6.21
CA LEU A 9 -0.07 -1.71 -6.59
C LEU A 9 1.09 -2.23 -7.46
N PHE A 10 1.90 -1.34 -8.04
CA PHE A 10 3.13 -1.72 -8.73
C PHE A 10 4.33 -1.93 -7.79
N SER A 11 4.27 -1.48 -6.54
CA SER A 11 5.37 -1.59 -5.58
C SER A 11 5.39 -2.94 -4.88
N SER A 12 6.48 -3.69 -5.00
CA SER A 12 6.67 -4.94 -4.25
C SER A 12 6.59 -4.75 -2.73
N TYR A 13 6.87 -3.55 -2.21
CA TYR A 13 6.72 -3.24 -0.77
C TYR A 13 5.25 -3.19 -0.34
N THR A 14 4.38 -2.60 -1.17
CA THR A 14 2.94 -2.56 -0.91
C THR A 14 2.36 -3.98 -0.87
N TRP A 15 2.78 -4.84 -1.78
CA TRP A 15 2.38 -6.26 -1.78
C TRP A 15 2.83 -7.01 -0.52
N LYS A 16 4.08 -6.82 -0.07
CA LYS A 16 4.56 -7.44 1.18
C LYS A 16 3.70 -7.05 2.38
N ALA A 17 3.31 -5.78 2.48
CA ALA A 17 2.43 -5.29 3.54
C ALA A 17 1.01 -5.88 3.42
N LEU A 18 0.42 -5.86 2.21
CA LEU A 18 -0.90 -6.45 1.95
C LEU A 18 -0.95 -7.92 2.34
N ILE A 19 0.04 -8.73 1.92
CA ILE A 19 0.11 -10.16 2.24
C ILE A 19 0.11 -10.38 3.75
N ALA A 20 0.93 -9.63 4.50
CA ALA A 20 0.99 -9.77 5.95
C ALA A 20 -0.34 -9.39 6.63
N LEU A 21 -0.99 -8.30 6.19
CA LEU A 21 -2.26 -7.85 6.76
C LEU A 21 -3.39 -8.84 6.48
N TYR A 22 -3.47 -9.38 5.26
CA TYR A 22 -4.44 -10.42 4.91
C TYR A 22 -4.19 -11.72 5.65
N ALA A 23 -2.94 -12.19 5.72
CA ALA A 23 -2.58 -13.42 6.44
C ALA A 23 -2.92 -13.33 7.92
N ASN A 24 -2.79 -12.15 8.53
CA ASN A 24 -3.12 -11.91 9.93
C ASN A 24 -4.62 -11.59 10.17
N GLY A 25 -5.46 -11.57 9.12
CA GLY A 25 -6.88 -11.21 9.23
C GLY A 25 -7.13 -9.80 9.79
N THR A 26 -6.16 -8.89 9.64
CA THR A 26 -6.24 -7.54 10.20
C THR A 26 -7.18 -6.70 9.36
N LYS A 27 -8.11 -5.99 10.00
CA LYS A 27 -8.99 -5.04 9.29
C LYS A 27 -8.19 -3.78 8.94
N PHE A 28 -8.13 -3.46 7.66
CA PHE A 28 -7.51 -2.25 7.14
C PHE A 28 -8.26 -1.73 5.91
N GLU A 29 -8.05 -0.46 5.60
CA GLU A 29 -8.47 0.17 4.36
C GLU A 29 -7.24 0.37 3.47
N PHE A 30 -7.38 0.13 2.16
CA PHE A 30 -6.30 0.37 1.21
C PHE A 30 -6.55 1.68 0.46
N ALA A 31 -5.55 2.55 0.42
CA ALA A 31 -5.56 3.80 -0.31
C ALA A 31 -4.45 3.78 -1.38
N GLU A 32 -4.84 3.60 -2.64
CA GLU A 32 -3.91 3.62 -3.75
C GLU A 32 -3.31 5.02 -3.92
N LEU A 33 -1.99 5.07 -3.99
CA LEU A 33 -1.25 6.29 -4.30
C LEU A 33 -1.06 6.37 -5.82
N GLU A 34 -1.27 7.57 -6.36
CA GLU A 34 -0.92 7.89 -7.74
C GLU A 34 0.58 8.11 -7.88
N LEU A 35 1.19 7.47 -8.88
CA LEU A 35 2.63 7.57 -9.12
C LEU A 35 2.92 8.92 -9.79
N ARG A 36 3.27 9.92 -8.99
CA ARG A 36 3.70 11.21 -9.53
C ARG A 36 5.12 11.07 -10.07
N ALA A 37 5.26 11.01 -11.39
CA ALA A 37 6.56 11.05 -12.04
C ALA A 37 7.27 12.36 -11.68
N VAL A 38 8.26 12.27 -10.78
CA VAL A 38 9.16 13.37 -10.50
C VAL A 38 10.14 13.42 -11.67
N ARG A 39 10.05 14.47 -12.50
CA ARG A 39 11.10 14.75 -13.49
C ARG A 39 12.37 15.08 -12.73
N VAL A 40 13.31 14.14 -12.71
CA VAL A 40 14.69 14.42 -12.32
C VAL A 40 15.29 15.22 -13.48
N LYS A 41 15.77 16.44 -13.20
CA LYS A 41 16.47 17.29 -14.17
C LYS A 41 17.84 16.70 -14.50
#